data_AF-A0A9W3P0W4-F1
#
_entry.id   AF-A0A9W3P0W4-F1
#
_cell.length_a   1.000
_cell.length_b   1.000
_cell.length_c   1.000
_cell.angle_alpha   90.00
_cell.angle_beta   90.00
_cell.angle_gamma   90.00
#
_symmetry.space_group_name_H-M   'P 1'
#
loop_
_entity.id
_entity.type
_entity.pdbx_description
1 polymer ?
#
loop_
_entity_poly.entity_id
_entity_poly.type
_entity_poly.pdbx_seq_one_letter_code
_entity_poly.pdbx_strand_id
1 'polypeptide(L)'
;MDFYRLKLDVKLDQNRVTEQKFYKIIDKFFNKLSKFTRVKSSEEKLAFIIAERKVKIDISIVVEEISFLKLQNSSTRLKEVLKYISKFIQYNDCEKVGDLYISTKDLTTDLFAYQNTIYLSTVLIEDHRQTQEVINLDGGTVSFGIDEKIDEIPVDTNVVLAHMRFK
;
A
#
# COMPACT_ATOMS: atom_id res chain seq x y z
N MET A 1 6.96 -20.61 6.79
CA MET A 1 5.61 -20.59 6.19
C MET A 1 5.47 -19.22 5.55
N ASP A 2 5.25 -19.17 4.25
CA ASP A 2 5.33 -17.93 3.50
C ASP A 2 4.04 -17.14 3.65
N PHE A 3 4.16 -15.87 4.00
CA PHE A 3 3.01 -14.99 4.13
C PHE A 3 3.34 -13.58 3.67
N TYR A 4 2.29 -12.84 3.34
CA TYR A 4 2.34 -11.39 3.27
C TYR A 4 1.37 -10.80 4.28
N ARG A 5 1.71 -9.63 4.80
CA ARG A 5 0.87 -8.87 5.71
C ARG A 5 0.68 -7.46 5.17
N LEU A 6 -0.57 -7.07 4.96
CA LEU A 6 -0.94 -5.72 4.58
C LEU A 6 -1.53 -5.03 5.81
N LYS A 7 -0.93 -3.91 6.20
CA LYS A 7 -1.56 -2.94 7.09
C LYS A 7 -1.90 -1.69 6.32
N LEU A 8 -3.12 -1.21 6.48
CA LEU A 8 -3.59 0.01 5.87
C LEU A 8 -4.44 0.79 6.88
N ASP A 9 -4.13 2.07 7.04
CA ASP A 9 -4.90 3.04 7.79
C ASP A 9 -5.13 4.28 6.92
N VAL A 10 -6.30 4.35 6.28
CA VAL A 10 -6.64 5.44 5.35
C VAL A 10 -7.86 6.21 5.82
N LYS A 11 -7.79 7.54 5.67
CA LYS A 11 -8.92 8.46 5.84
C LYS A 11 -9.53 8.73 4.46
N LEU A 12 -10.85 8.59 4.38
CA LEU A 12 -11.59 8.96 3.18
C LEU A 12 -12.03 10.42 3.28
N ASP A 13 -12.08 11.09 2.13
CA ASP A 13 -12.48 12.48 1.99
C ASP A 13 -13.93 12.67 2.49
N GLN A 14 -14.07 13.32 3.64
CA GLN A 14 -15.36 13.55 4.29
C GLN A 14 -16.29 14.44 3.46
N ASN A 15 -15.74 15.35 2.65
CA ASN A 15 -16.53 16.23 1.78
C ASN A 15 -17.10 15.45 0.59
N ARG A 16 -16.40 14.43 0.11
CA ARG A 16 -16.82 13.59 -1.04
C ARG A 16 -17.50 12.29 -0.65
N VAL A 17 -17.37 11.85 0.59
CA VAL A 17 -17.86 10.56 1.10
C VAL A 17 -18.87 10.77 2.23
N THR A 18 -20.15 10.80 1.86
CA THR A 18 -21.28 10.75 2.81
C THR A 18 -21.34 9.40 3.53
N GLU A 19 -22.12 9.29 4.62
CA GLU A 19 -22.31 8.03 5.36
C GLU A 19 -22.79 6.89 4.47
N GLN A 20 -23.84 7.14 3.70
CA GLN A 20 -24.40 6.16 2.78
C GLN A 20 -23.37 5.71 1.73
N LYS A 21 -22.54 6.63 1.25
CA LYS A 21 -21.47 6.32 0.30
C LYS A 21 -20.33 5.56 0.96
N PHE A 22 -20.02 5.86 2.22
CA PHE A 22 -19.04 5.14 3.02
C PHE A 22 -19.39 3.65 3.10
N TYR A 23 -20.63 3.30 3.48
CA TYR A 23 -21.06 1.90 3.52
C TYR A 23 -20.88 1.16 2.19
N LYS A 24 -21.25 1.80 1.07
CA LYS A 24 -21.06 1.23 -0.28
C LYS A 24 -19.59 1.05 -0.62
N ILE A 25 -18.72 1.97 -0.19
CA ILE A 25 -17.28 1.86 -0.39
C ILE A 25 -16.73 0.69 0.42
N ILE A 26 -17.09 0.58 1.70
CA ILE A 26 -16.63 -0.50 2.57
C ILE A 26 -17.05 -1.87 2.03
N ASP A 27 -18.32 -2.02 1.65
CA ASP A 27 -18.82 -3.29 1.11
C ASP A 27 -18.07 -3.69 -0.18
N LYS A 28 -17.90 -2.75 -1.12
CA LYS A 28 -17.15 -3.03 -2.35
C LYS A 28 -15.66 -3.28 -2.11
N PHE A 29 -15.08 -2.61 -1.12
CA PHE A 29 -13.70 -2.79 -0.70
C PHE A 29 -13.49 -4.18 -0.10
N PHE A 30 -14.34 -4.58 0.84
CA PHE A 30 -14.33 -5.90 1.46
C PHE A 30 -14.54 -7.00 0.42
N ASN A 31 -15.49 -6.84 -0.50
CA ASN A 31 -15.72 -7.79 -1.60
C ASN A 31 -14.55 -7.93 -2.57
N LYS A 32 -13.65 -6.94 -2.65
CA LYS A 32 -12.40 -7.05 -3.42
C LYS A 32 -11.32 -7.80 -2.64
N LEU A 33 -11.23 -7.58 -1.32
CA LEU A 33 -10.32 -8.28 -0.43
C LEU A 33 -10.68 -9.75 -0.22
N SER A 34 -11.95 -10.10 -0.07
CA SER A 34 -12.40 -11.48 0.13
C SER A 34 -12.09 -12.40 -1.07
N LYS A 35 -11.80 -11.82 -2.24
CA LYS A 35 -11.43 -12.56 -3.46
C LYS A 35 -9.97 -13.00 -3.50
N PHE A 36 -9.16 -12.69 -2.49
CA PHE A 36 -7.78 -13.19 -2.35
C PHE A 36 -7.71 -14.67 -1.93
N THR A 37 -8.85 -15.30 -1.64
CA THR A 37 -9.12 -16.63 -1.05
C THR A 37 -8.58 -17.90 -1.74
N ARG A 38 -7.57 -17.83 -2.63
CA ARG A 38 -6.80 -19.05 -3.04
C ARG A 38 -5.62 -19.28 -2.10
N VAL A 39 -5.85 -19.25 -0.79
CA VAL A 39 -4.81 -19.20 0.25
C VAL A 39 -5.08 -20.22 1.33
N LYS A 40 -3.99 -20.71 1.92
CA LYS A 40 -4.00 -21.81 2.90
C LYS A 40 -4.65 -21.39 4.22
N SER A 41 -4.40 -20.15 4.64
CA SER A 41 -5.07 -19.49 5.75
C SER A 41 -4.95 -17.97 5.63
N SER A 42 -5.88 -17.25 6.27
CA SER A 42 -5.87 -15.80 6.36
C SER A 42 -6.32 -15.34 7.75
N GLU A 43 -5.65 -14.33 8.29
CA GLU A 43 -6.10 -13.59 9.47
C GLU A 43 -6.46 -12.17 9.04
N GLU A 44 -7.66 -11.71 9.39
CA GLU A 44 -8.16 -10.40 8.97
C GLU A 44 -8.68 -9.63 10.19
N LYS A 45 -8.14 -8.43 10.40
CA LYS A 45 -8.68 -7.44 11.34
C LYS A 45 -9.08 -6.20 10.56
N LEU A 46 -10.37 -5.90 10.58
CA LEU A 46 -10.96 -4.78 9.86
C LEU A 46 -11.68 -3.88 10.84
N ALA A 47 -11.41 -2.58 10.78
CA ALA A 47 -12.16 -1.58 11.54
C ALA A 47 -12.55 -0.42 10.63
N PHE A 48 -13.85 -0.09 10.66
CA PHE A 48 -14.44 0.98 9.87
C PHE A 48 -15.03 2.02 10.82
N ILE A 49 -14.39 3.17 10.92
CA ILE A 49 -14.82 4.24 11.83
C ILE A 49 -15.65 5.22 11.01
N ILE A 50 -16.96 5.04 11.07
CA ILE A 50 -17.92 5.80 10.25
C ILE A 50 -17.76 7.30 10.50
N ALA A 51 -17.74 7.74 11.77
CA ALA A 51 -17.64 9.14 12.15
C ALA A 51 -16.40 9.84 11.55
N GLU A 52 -15.28 9.12 11.45
CA GLU A 52 -14.02 9.65 10.90
C GLU A 52 -13.86 9.38 9.40
N ARG A 53 -14.77 8.61 8.78
CA ARG A 53 -14.61 8.04 7.44
C ARG A 53 -13.28 7.31 7.28
N LYS A 54 -12.92 6.53 8.30
CA LYS A 54 -11.60 5.92 8.40
C LYS A 54 -11.71 4.41 8.20
N VAL A 55 -10.74 3.85 7.47
CA VAL A 55 -10.63 2.43 7.15
C VAL A 55 -9.31 1.92 7.66
N LYS A 56 -9.37 0.96 8.59
CA LYS A 56 -8.20 0.27 9.14
C LYS A 56 -8.27 -1.21 8.80
N ILE A 57 -7.16 -1.73 8.32
CA ILE A 57 -7.02 -3.09 7.82
C ILE A 57 -5.69 -3.63 8.29
N ASP A 58 -5.72 -4.86 8.78
CA ASP A 58 -4.54 -5.67 9.05
C ASP A 58 -4.87 -7.09 8.60
N ILE A 59 -4.33 -7.46 7.44
CA ILE A 59 -4.60 -8.74 6.78
C ILE A 59 -3.28 -9.48 6.64
N SER A 60 -3.21 -10.69 7.19
CA SER A 60 -2.10 -11.62 6.99
C SER A 60 -2.59 -12.81 6.19
N ILE A 61 -1.90 -13.14 5.10
CA ILE A 61 -2.32 -14.19 4.19
C ILE A 61 -1.15 -15.14 3.94
N VAL A 62 -1.39 -16.41 4.26
CA VAL A 62 -0.43 -17.49 4.07
C VAL A 62 -0.58 -18.10 2.69
N VAL A 63 0.52 -18.12 1.93
CA VAL A 63 0.59 -18.64 0.56
C VAL A 63 1.40 -19.94 0.51
N GLU A 64 1.03 -20.85 -0.40
CA GLU A 64 1.85 -22.02 -0.71
C GLU A 64 2.95 -21.65 -1.73
N GLU A 65 4.17 -22.14 -1.49
CA GLU A 65 5.47 -21.80 -2.11
C GLU A 65 5.43 -21.61 -3.65
N ILE A 66 4.55 -22.31 -4.37
CA ILE A 66 4.47 -22.29 -5.84
C ILE A 66 3.83 -20.99 -6.39
N SER A 67 3.14 -20.22 -5.54
CA SER A 67 2.35 -19.05 -5.96
C SER A 67 3.11 -17.72 -5.90
N PHE A 68 4.27 -17.69 -5.25
CA PHE A 68 4.93 -16.45 -4.85
C PHE A 68 5.63 -15.72 -6.01
N LEU A 69 6.22 -16.45 -6.96
CA LEU A 69 6.80 -15.86 -8.18
C LEU A 69 5.72 -15.23 -9.09
N LYS A 70 4.49 -15.74 -9.02
CA LYS A 70 3.36 -15.07 -9.67
C LYS A 70 2.95 -13.78 -8.96
N LEU A 71 3.32 -13.54 -7.70
CA LEU A 71 2.97 -12.32 -6.94
C LEU A 71 3.74 -11.06 -7.34
N GLN A 72 4.95 -11.19 -7.89
CA GLN A 72 5.63 -10.06 -8.53
C GLN A 72 4.77 -9.48 -9.68
N ASN A 73 4.08 -10.36 -10.44
CA ASN A 73 3.19 -9.98 -11.55
C ASN A 73 1.68 -10.02 -11.22
N SER A 74 1.26 -10.65 -10.11
CA SER A 74 -0.13 -10.73 -9.59
C SER A 74 -0.39 -9.70 -8.47
N SER A 75 0.55 -8.79 -8.28
CA SER A 75 0.35 -7.47 -7.66
C SER A 75 -0.84 -6.69 -8.25
N THR A 76 -1.42 -7.13 -9.37
CA THR A 76 -2.67 -6.59 -9.94
C THR A 76 -3.80 -6.50 -8.93
N ARG A 77 -4.05 -7.52 -8.09
CA ARG A 77 -5.21 -7.50 -7.17
C ARG A 77 -5.02 -6.54 -5.99
N LEU A 78 -3.86 -6.56 -5.35
CA LEU A 78 -3.55 -5.62 -4.27
C LEU A 78 -3.52 -4.19 -4.83
N LYS A 79 -2.88 -3.98 -5.99
CA LYS A 79 -2.94 -2.71 -6.71
C LYS A 79 -4.38 -2.32 -7.03
N GLU A 80 -5.25 -3.23 -7.46
CA GLU A 80 -6.67 -2.93 -7.70
C GLU A 80 -7.44 -2.52 -6.45
N VAL A 81 -7.14 -3.14 -5.30
CA VAL A 81 -7.74 -2.77 -4.00
C VAL A 81 -7.26 -1.39 -3.57
N LEU A 82 -5.96 -1.15 -3.63
CA LEU A 82 -5.35 0.15 -3.34
C LEU A 82 -5.81 1.25 -4.33
N LYS A 83 -5.96 0.91 -5.63
CA LYS A 83 -6.53 1.80 -6.67
C LYS A 83 -7.99 2.11 -6.43
N TYR A 84 -8.73 1.15 -5.87
CA TYR A 84 -10.13 1.38 -5.55
C TYR A 84 -10.27 2.37 -4.40
N ILE A 85 -9.53 2.17 -3.31
CA ILE A 85 -9.64 3.02 -2.12
C ILE A 85 -9.04 4.42 -2.33
N SER A 86 -7.94 4.54 -3.09
CA SER A 86 -7.31 5.84 -3.43
C SER A 86 -8.23 6.82 -4.16
N LYS A 87 -9.29 6.35 -4.83
CA LYS A 87 -10.30 7.23 -5.45
C LYS A 87 -11.08 8.09 -4.44
N PHE A 88 -11.05 7.69 -3.17
CA PHE A 88 -11.85 8.27 -2.10
C PHE A 88 -11.00 8.91 -1.01
N ILE A 89 -9.67 8.88 -1.11
CA ILE A 89 -8.80 9.55 -0.15
C ILE A 89 -8.58 11.00 -0.56
N GLN A 90 -8.25 11.85 0.41
CA GLN A 90 -7.72 13.18 0.18
C GLN A 90 -6.59 13.44 1.18
N TYR A 91 -5.38 13.55 0.65
CA TYR A 91 -4.16 13.82 1.39
C TYR A 91 -3.46 14.99 0.71
N ASN A 92 -3.33 16.10 1.44
CA ASN A 92 -2.66 17.31 0.94
C ASN A 92 -1.14 17.17 1.08
N ASP A 93 -0.71 16.59 2.21
CA ASP A 93 0.69 16.28 2.50
C ASP A 93 0.97 14.79 2.27
N CYS A 94 2.25 14.43 2.18
CA CYS A 94 2.66 13.03 2.10
C CYS A 94 2.51 12.40 3.49
N GLU A 95 1.70 11.35 3.60
CA GLU A 95 1.49 10.64 4.86
C GLU A 95 1.69 9.14 4.66
N LYS A 96 2.40 8.49 5.58
CA LYS A 96 2.45 7.03 5.66
C LYS A 96 1.08 6.51 6.07
N VAL A 97 0.46 5.69 5.21
CA VAL A 97 -0.87 5.11 5.40
C VAL A 97 -0.83 3.61 5.62
N GLY A 98 0.34 2.98 5.63
CA GLY A 98 0.43 1.55 5.85
C GLY A 98 1.77 0.93 5.51
N ASP A 99 1.79 -0.40 5.54
CA ASP A 99 2.93 -1.21 5.15
C ASP A 99 2.46 -2.52 4.49
N LEU A 100 3.30 -3.04 3.62
CA LEU A 100 3.20 -4.39 3.06
C LEU A 100 4.48 -5.13 3.42
N TYR A 101 4.37 -6.14 4.26
CA TYR A 101 5.46 -7.04 4.61
C TYR A 101 5.37 -8.35 3.82
N ILE A 102 6.50 -8.83 3.34
CA ILE A 102 6.63 -10.08 2.59
C ILE A 102 7.70 -10.97 3.22
N SER A 103 7.30 -12.10 3.80
CA SER A 103 8.18 -12.92 4.65
C SER A 103 9.32 -13.60 3.90
N THR A 104 9.12 -13.97 2.63
CA THR A 104 10.12 -14.71 1.84
C THR A 104 11.32 -13.88 1.45
N LYS A 105 11.16 -12.55 1.42
CA LYS A 105 12.22 -11.60 1.10
C LYS A 105 12.68 -10.80 2.30
N ASP A 106 12.06 -11.02 3.46
CA ASP A 106 12.16 -10.15 4.64
C ASP A 106 12.06 -8.66 4.25
N LEU A 107 11.07 -8.37 3.39
CA LEU A 107 10.97 -7.08 2.71
C LEU A 107 9.71 -6.34 3.15
N THR A 108 9.90 -5.10 3.59
CA THR A 108 8.81 -4.18 3.91
C THR A 108 8.75 -3.07 2.87
N THR A 109 7.57 -2.89 2.30
CA THR A 109 7.23 -1.78 1.43
C THR A 109 6.26 -0.88 2.16
N ASP A 110 6.65 0.36 2.40
CA ASP A 110 5.79 1.35 3.02
C ASP A 110 4.79 1.92 2.02
N LEU A 111 3.58 2.20 2.49
CA LEU A 111 2.50 2.79 1.70
C LEU A 111 2.36 4.27 2.07
N PHE A 112 2.51 5.15 1.10
CA PHE A 112 2.35 6.59 1.29
C PHE A 112 1.17 7.12 0.48
N ALA A 113 0.37 8.00 1.07
CA ALA A 113 -0.68 8.72 0.36
C ALA A 113 -0.25 10.15 0.09
N TYR A 114 -0.37 10.60 -1.16
CA TYR A 114 -0.12 11.98 -1.55
C TYR A 114 -0.97 12.35 -2.76
N GLN A 115 -1.69 13.48 -2.70
CA GLN A 115 -2.57 13.99 -3.76
C GLN A 115 -3.45 12.91 -4.40
N ASN A 116 -4.28 12.26 -3.58
CA ASN A 116 -5.25 11.23 -3.97
C ASN A 116 -4.64 9.96 -4.59
N THR A 117 -3.32 9.77 -4.47
CA THR A 117 -2.61 8.60 -4.99
C THR A 117 -1.91 7.88 -3.84
N ILE A 118 -1.87 6.56 -3.91
CA ILE A 118 -1.06 5.74 -2.99
C ILE A 118 0.21 5.32 -3.73
N TYR A 119 1.35 5.41 -3.05
CA TYR A 119 2.67 5.04 -3.51
C TYR A 119 3.20 3.89 -2.67
N LEU A 120 3.93 2.99 -3.32
CA LEU A 120 4.68 1.93 -2.68
C LEU A 120 6.13 2.38 -2.62
N SER A 121 6.70 2.50 -1.43
CA SER A 121 8.07 2.91 -1.20
C SER A 121 8.84 1.76 -0.55
N THR A 122 9.85 1.23 -1.25
CA THR A 122 10.68 0.13 -0.76
C THR A 122 12.12 0.60 -0.69
N VAL A 123 12.78 0.41 0.45
CA VAL A 123 14.23 0.61 0.56
C VAL A 123 14.90 -0.74 0.30
N LEU A 124 15.77 -0.77 -0.71
CA LEU A 124 16.55 -1.92 -1.12
C LEU A 124 18.02 -1.69 -0.75
N ILE A 125 18.67 -2.75 -0.28
CA ILE A 125 20.10 -2.74 0.07
C ILE A 125 20.79 -3.77 -0.82
N GLU A 126 21.60 -3.30 -1.76
CA GLU A 126 22.33 -4.12 -2.73
C GLU A 126 23.79 -3.66 -2.78
N ASP A 127 24.76 -4.56 -2.63
CA ASP A 127 26.20 -4.28 -2.78
C ASP A 127 26.69 -3.01 -2.03
N HIS A 128 26.26 -2.83 -0.77
CA HIS A 128 26.54 -1.64 0.07
C HIS A 128 25.97 -0.33 -0.49
N ARG A 129 24.96 -0.39 -1.36
CA ARG A 129 24.20 0.77 -1.82
C ARG A 129 22.78 0.66 -1.35
N GLN A 130 22.27 1.76 -0.82
CA GLN A 130 20.87 1.88 -0.46
C GLN A 130 20.13 2.62 -1.56
N THR A 131 19.00 2.07 -2.00
CA THR A 131 18.13 2.70 -3.00
C THR A 131 16.71 2.68 -2.49
N GLN A 132 16.01 3.81 -2.58
CA GLN A 132 14.56 3.85 -2.41
C GLN A 132 13.89 3.73 -3.77
N GLU A 133 13.10 2.68 -3.96
CA GLU A 133 12.19 2.56 -5.10
C GLU A 133 10.80 3.05 -4.72
N VAL A 134 10.30 4.03 -5.47
CA VAL A 134 8.93 4.54 -5.36
C VAL A 134 8.13 4.14 -6.59
N ILE A 135 7.05 3.40 -6.37
CA ILE A 135 6.19 2.84 -7.41
C ILE A 135 4.77 3.41 -7.24
N ASN A 136 4.20 3.94 -8.31
CA ASN A 136 2.78 4.30 -8.33
C ASN A 136 1.90 3.08 -8.64
N LEU A 137 0.59 3.18 -8.40
CA LEU A 137 -0.30 2.05 -8.65
C LEU A 137 -0.44 1.70 -10.13
N ASP A 138 -0.10 2.60 -11.05
CA ASP A 138 -0.11 2.37 -12.51
C ASP A 138 1.15 1.66 -13.03
N GLY A 139 2.14 1.42 -12.17
CA GLY A 139 3.37 0.70 -12.50
C GLY A 139 4.53 1.59 -12.94
N GLY A 140 4.38 2.92 -12.88
CA GLY A 140 5.51 3.84 -12.99
C GLY A 140 6.41 3.69 -11.76
N THR A 141 7.73 3.64 -12.00
CA THR A 141 8.75 3.47 -10.98
C THR A 141 9.80 4.57 -11.08
N VAL A 142 10.23 5.10 -9.93
CA VAL A 142 11.37 6.00 -9.80
C VAL A 142 12.27 5.48 -8.69
N SER A 143 13.58 5.48 -8.92
CA SER A 143 14.57 5.03 -7.93
C SER A 143 15.45 6.21 -7.50
N PHE A 144 15.69 6.32 -6.20
CA PHE A 144 16.53 7.33 -5.58
C PHE A 144 17.69 6.65 -4.87
N GLY A 145 18.93 7.00 -5.24
CA GLY A 145 20.10 6.59 -4.48
C GLY A 145 20.12 7.28 -3.12
N ILE A 146 20.33 6.52 -2.05
CA ILE A 146 20.49 7.02 -0.69
C ILE A 146 21.99 6.97 -0.36
N ASP A 147 22.56 8.13 -0.03
CA ASP A 147 23.93 8.21 0.46
C ASP A 147 23.99 7.64 1.89
N GLU A 148 24.97 6.78 2.18
CA GLU A 148 25.17 6.15 3.48
C GLU A 148 25.41 7.17 4.62
N LYS A 149 25.76 8.41 4.28
CA LYS A 149 26.02 9.50 5.22
C LYS A 149 24.77 10.24 5.70
N ILE A 150 23.59 9.87 5.21
CA ILE A 150 22.33 10.52 5.58
C ILE A 150 21.75 9.82 6.81
N ASP A 151 21.56 10.59 7.89
CA ASP A 151 21.01 10.07 9.16
C ASP A 151 19.53 9.66 9.05
N GLU A 152 18.76 10.32 8.19
CA GLU A 152 17.34 10.05 7.97
C GLU A 152 16.98 10.07 6.47
N ILE A 153 16.48 8.95 5.96
CA ILE A 153 16.08 8.84 4.55
C ILE A 153 14.88 9.77 4.30
N PRO A 154 14.95 10.72 3.36
CA PRO A 154 13.88 11.69 3.11
C PRO A 154 12.74 11.06 2.28
N VAL A 155 12.13 10.01 2.81
CA VAL A 155 11.14 9.16 2.11
C VAL A 155 9.98 9.99 1.58
N ASP A 156 9.43 10.91 2.38
CA ASP A 156 8.31 11.78 1.98
C ASP A 156 8.68 12.69 0.81
N THR A 157 9.89 13.26 0.84
CA THR A 157 10.39 14.12 -0.24
C THR A 157 10.53 13.32 -1.53
N ASN A 158 11.07 12.10 -1.45
CA ASN A 158 11.23 11.22 -2.60
C ASN A 158 9.89 10.77 -3.18
N VAL A 159 8.87 10.54 -2.34
CA VAL A 159 7.50 10.26 -2.81
C VAL A 159 6.90 11.46 -3.54
N VAL A 160 7.08 12.69 -3.01
CA VAL A 160 6.62 13.92 -3.68
C VAL A 160 7.34 14.13 -5.01
N LEU A 161 8.65 13.90 -5.08
CA LEU A 161 9.42 13.99 -6.32
C LEU A 161 8.97 12.94 -7.35
N ALA A 162 8.72 11.71 -6.91
CA ALA A 162 8.19 10.66 -7.78
C ALA A 162 6.80 11.03 -8.32
N HIS A 163 5.92 11.60 -7.48
CA HIS A 163 4.61 12.10 -7.91
C HIS A 163 4.72 13.11 -9.06
N MET A 164 5.66 14.05 -8.98
CA MET A 164 5.90 15.05 -10.04
C MET A 164 6.43 14.43 -11.34
N ARG A 165 7.10 13.27 -11.28
CA ARG A 165 7.60 12.55 -12.46
C ARG A 165 6.55 11.71 -13.15
N PHE A 166 5.52 11.27 -12.41
CA PHE A 166 4.45 10.43 -12.93
C PHE A 166 3.28 11.21 -13.55
N LYS A 167 3.21 12.53 -13.30
CA LYS A 167 2.26 13.46 -13.92
C LYS A 167 2.85 14.09 -15.17
#